data_AF-A0A947Y2V3-F1
#
_entry.id   AF-A0A947Y2V3-F1
#
_cell.length_a   1.000
_cell.length_b   1.000
_cell.length_c   1.000
_cell.angle_alpha   90.00
_cell.angle_beta   90.00
_cell.angle_gamma   90.00
#
_symmetry.space_group_name_H-M   'P 1'
#
loop_
_entity.id
_entity.type
_entity.pdbx_description
1 polymer ?
#
loop_
_entity_poly.entity_id
_entity_poly.type
_entity_poly.pdbx_seq_one_letter_code
_entity_poly.pdbx_strand_id
1 'polypeptide(L)' 'LAGQFHSYYNKHRIVSEDEELSRARLWLAMGLRIVLRNGLGLIGVSAPESM' A
#
# COMPACT_ATOMS: atom_id res chain seq x y z
N LEU A 1 6.98 -5.49 5.93
CA LEU A 1 5.90 -4.55 5.52
C LEU A 1 5.31 -4.91 4.16
N ALA A 2 6.10 -4.88 3.07
CA ALA A 2 5.63 -5.19 1.72
C ALA A 2 4.96 -6.57 1.58
N GLY A 3 5.58 -7.65 2.10
CA GLY A 3 5.00 -9.00 2.03
C GLY A 3 3.67 -9.16 2.80
N GLN A 4 3.53 -8.49 3.95
CA GLN A 4 2.27 -8.50 4.71
C GLN A 4 1.17 -7.76 3.95
N PHE A 5 1.49 -6.62 3.34
CA PHE A 5 0.54 -5.89 2.51
C PHE A 5 0.15 -6.66 1.24
N HIS A 6 1.08 -7.39 0.63
CA HIS A 6 0.76 -8.26 -0.50
C HIS A 6 -0.26 -9.34 -0.12
N SER A 7 -0.07 -10.01 1.03
CA SER A 7 -1.07 -10.96 1.54
C SER A 7 -2.42 -10.28 1.85
N TYR A 8 -2.38 -9.08 2.44
CA TYR A 8 -3.58 -8.30 2.73
C TYR A 8 -4.36 -7.94 1.45
N TYR A 9 -3.67 -7.43 0.42
CA TYR A 9 -4.26 -7.02 -0.86
C TYR A 9 -4.95 -8.20 -1.58
N ASN A 10 -4.32 -9.38 -1.55
CA ASN A 10 -4.91 -10.58 -2.16
C ASN A 10 -6.17 -11.05 -1.41
N LYS A 11 -6.22 -10.85 -0.08
CA LYS A 11 -7.35 -11.28 0.76
C LYS A 11 -8.50 -10.26 0.81
N HIS A 12 -8.20 -8.97 0.62
CA HIS A 12 -9.16 -7.89 0.83
C HIS A 12 -9.25 -7.00 -0.42
N ARG A 13 -10.44 -6.99 -1.04
CA ARG A 13 -10.77 -6.05 -2.11
C ARG A 13 -10.69 -4.62 -1.57
N ILE A 14 -9.78 -3.80 -2.11
CA ILE A 14 -9.67 -2.39 -1.71
C ILE A 14 -10.86 -1.58 -2.23
N VAL A 15 -11.20 -1.71 -3.52
CA VAL A 15 -12.35 -1.01 -4.14
C VAL A 15 -13.53 -1.96 -4.23
N SER A 16 -14.57 -1.69 -3.44
CA SER A 16 -15.80 -2.47 -3.30
C SER A 16 -17.02 -1.55 -3.25
N GLU A 17 -18.21 -2.13 -3.19
CA GLU A 17 -19.48 -1.39 -3.09
C GLU A 17 -19.63 -0.66 -1.74
N ASP A 18 -18.95 -1.13 -0.69
CA ASP A 18 -18.82 -0.41 0.58
C ASP A 18 -17.79 0.71 0.43
N GLU A 19 -18.27 1.93 0.15
CA GLU A 19 -17.43 3.10 -0.06
C GLU A 19 -16.63 3.53 1.17
N GLU A 20 -17.21 3.40 2.38
CA GLU A 20 -16.53 3.83 3.61
C GLU A 20 -15.33 2.93 3.87
N LEU A 21 -15.53 1.62 3.76
CA LEU A 21 -14.48 0.63 3.88
C LEU A 21 -13.44 0.81 2.76
N SER A 22 -13.87 1.07 1.53
CA SER A 22 -12.95 1.35 0.42
C SER A 22 -12.09 2.58 0.67
N ARG A 23 -12.67 3.69 1.16
CA ARG A 23 -11.92 4.89 1.53
C ARG A 23 -10.88 4.58 2.61
N ALA A 24 -11.26 3.86 3.66
CA ALA A 24 -10.34 3.47 4.74
C ALA A 24 -9.16 2.62 4.21
N ARG A 25 -9.45 1.66 3.33
CA ARG A 25 -8.42 0.79 2.71
C ARG A 25 -7.49 1.56 1.77
N LEU A 26 -8.00 2.53 1.03
CA LEU A 26 -7.19 3.42 0.18
C LEU A 26 -6.24 4.28 1.01
N TRP A 27 -6.72 4.86 2.12
CA TRP A 27 -5.88 5.60 3.05
C TRP A 27 -4.75 4.76 3.63
N LEU A 28 -5.06 3.51 4.03
CA LEU A 28 -4.04 2.56 4.50
C LEU A 28 -2.98 2.31 3.42
N ALA A 29 -3.39 2.03 2.18
CA ALA A 29 -2.47 1.77 1.07
C ALA A 29 -1.57 2.99 0.77
N MET A 30 -2.14 4.20 0.82
CA MET A 30 -1.40 5.45 0.62
C MET A 30 -0.36 5.67 1.73
N GLY A 31 -0.73 5.46 3.00
CA GLY A 31 0.22 5.54 4.11
C GLY A 31 1.36 4.54 3.95
N LEU A 32 1.03 3.31 3.53
CA LEU A 32 2.05 2.29 3.29
C LEU A 32 3.00 2.66 2.15
N ARG A 33 2.50 3.25 1.07
CA ARG A 33 3.31 3.76 -0.05
C ARG A 33 4.36 4.76 0.44
N ILE A 34 3.99 5.68 1.33
CA ILE A 34 4.90 6.67 1.91
C ILE A 34 5.99 5.98 2.76
N VAL A 35 5.59 5.07 3.65
CA VAL A 35 6.54 4.35 4.52
C VAL A 35 7.52 3.51 3.70
N LEU A 36 7.03 2.79 2.69
CA LEU A 36 7.88 1.99 1.81
C LEU A 36 8.83 2.86 1.00
N ARG A 37 8.35 3.97 0.42
CA ARG A 37 9.21 4.91 -0.31
C ARG A 37 10.32 5.48 0.57
N ASN A 38 9.97 5.91 1.79
CA ASN A 38 10.95 6.44 2.73
C ASN A 38 11.97 5.36 3.13
N GLY A 39 11.50 4.16 3.46
CA GLY A 39 12.37 3.04 3.84
C GLY A 39 13.32 2.61 2.72
N LEU A 40 12.83 2.51 1.48
CA LEU A 40 13.66 2.20 0.31
C LEU A 40 14.67 3.32 0.03
N GLY A 41 14.25 4.58 0.17
CA GLY A 41 15.13 5.74 0.02
C GLY A 41 16.29 5.74 1.02
N LEU A 42 16.05 5.32 2.27
CA LEU A 42 17.11 5.23 3.29
C LEU A 42 18.21 4.23 2.95
N ILE A 43 17.90 3.18 2.18
CA ILE A 43 18.86 2.16 1.74
C ILE A 43 19.36 2.38 0.30
N GLY A 44 19.07 3.54 -0.29
CA GLY A 44 19.52 3.91 -1.64
C GLY A 44 18.81 3.15 -2.76
N VAL A 45 17.65 2.55 -2.49
CA VAL A 45 16.85 1.80 -3.49
C VAL A 45 15.75 2.70 -4.05
N SER A 46 15.56 2.69 -5.37
CA SER A 46 14.48 3.44 -6.02
C SER A 46 13.12 2.79 -5.76
N ALA A 47 12.09 3.62 -5.57
CA ALA A 47 10.70 3.19 -5.42
C ALA A 47 9.88 3.71 -6.61
N PRO A 48 9.85 2.98 -7.73
CA PRO A 48 9.18 3.44 -8.95
C PRO A 48 7.66 3.46 -8.79
N GLU A 49 6.97 4.35 -9.52
CA GLU A 49 5.50 4.49 -9.45
C GLU A 49 4.75 3.36 -10.17
N SER A 50 5.40 2.74 -11.15
CA SER A 50 4.97 1.49 -11.77
C SER A 50 6.14 0.52 -11.74
N MET A 51 5.85 -0.74 -11.46
CA MET A 51 6.78 -1.83 -11.79
C MET A 51 6.64 -2.20 -13.27
#